data_AF-B7JY73-F1
#
_entry.id   AF-B7JY73-F1
#
_cell.length_a   1.000
_cell.length_b   1.000
_cell.length_c   1.000
_cell.angle_alpha   90.00
_cell.angle_beta   90.00
_cell.angle_gamma   90.00
#
_symmetry.space_group_name_H-M   'P 1'
#
loop_
_entity.id
_entity.type
_entity.pdbx_description
1 polymer ?
#
loop_
_entity_poly.entity_id
_entity_poly.type
_entity_poly.pdbx_seq_one_letter_code
_entity_poly.pdbx_strand_id
1 'polypeptide(L)'
;MAIDGFKNHWTQTVYLWLTQEETIYDQMQVLATDADHQVSTLAKEIKDLVTDFKNPLAGHNSLHAELLQLVFKEVDWSEIADSFLKDG
;
A
#
# COMPACT_ATOMS: atom_id res chain seq x y z
N MET A 1 -8.87 -3.62 -19.88
CA MET A 1 -9.36 -3.45 -18.50
C MET A 1 -8.89 -2.08 -18.09
N ALA A 2 -9.82 -1.15 -17.85
CA ALA A 2 -9.45 0.23 -17.51
C ALA A 2 -8.65 0.19 -16.22
N ILE A 3 -7.45 0.75 -16.25
CA ILE A 3 -6.72 1.04 -15.02
C ILE A 3 -7.41 2.31 -14.52
N ASP A 4 -8.16 2.22 -13.43
CA ASP A 4 -9.02 3.29 -12.93
C ASP A 4 -8.19 4.47 -12.39
N GLY A 5 -7.60 5.26 -13.29
CA GLY A 5 -6.76 6.41 -12.95
C GLY A 5 -5.34 6.10 -12.48
N PHE A 6 -5.00 4.85 -12.15
CA PHE A 6 -3.64 4.45 -11.74
C PHE A 6 -2.69 4.28 -12.93
N LYS A 7 -1.39 4.52 -12.72
CA LYS A 7 -0.36 4.37 -13.77
C LYS A 7 -0.04 2.92 -14.12
N ASN A 8 -0.20 2.00 -13.17
CA ASN A 8 0.10 0.59 -13.42
C ASN A 8 -0.84 -0.34 -12.64
N HIS A 9 -0.93 -1.58 -13.16
CA HIS A 9 -1.82 -2.59 -12.60
C HIS A 9 -1.45 -2.96 -11.16
N TRP A 10 -0.16 -3.04 -10.83
CA TRP A 10 0.30 -3.42 -9.49
C TRP A 10 -0.10 -2.42 -8.42
N THR A 11 -0.01 -1.13 -8.74
CA THR A 11 -0.42 -0.03 -7.87
C THR A 11 -1.91 -0.07 -7.64
N GLN A 12 -2.72 -0.31 -8.69
CA GLN A 12 -4.16 -0.50 -8.55
C GLN A 12 -4.49 -1.73 -7.69
N THR A 13 -3.85 -2.87 -7.92
CA THR A 13 -4.10 -4.10 -7.16
C THR A 13 -3.79 -3.91 -5.68
N VAL A 14 -2.66 -3.27 -5.36
CA VAL A 14 -2.29 -2.99 -3.96
C VAL A 14 -3.23 -1.96 -3.35
N TYR A 15 -3.63 -0.92 -4.08
CA TYR A 15 -4.64 0.03 -3.61
C TYR A 15 -5.96 -0.65 -3.23
N LEU A 16 -6.48 -1.51 -4.10
CA LEU A 16 -7.72 -2.25 -3.84
C LEU A 16 -7.58 -3.18 -2.64
N TRP A 17 -6.45 -3.87 -2.49
CA TRP A 17 -6.18 -4.70 -1.31
C TRP A 17 -6.20 -3.87 -0.01
N LEU A 18 -5.51 -2.72 0.00
CA LEU A 18 -5.43 -1.84 1.18
C LEU A 18 -6.76 -1.20 1.57
N THR A 19 -7.68 -1.03 0.62
CA THR A 19 -8.94 -0.30 0.81
C THR A 19 -10.17 -1.19 0.94
N GLN A 20 -10.12 -2.45 0.50
CA GLN A 20 -11.24 -3.38 0.60
C GLN A 20 -11.25 -4.19 1.91
N GLU A 21 -10.12 -4.28 2.60
CA GLU A 21 -10.03 -4.95 3.91
C GLU A 21 -10.19 -3.94 5.05
N GLU A 22 -11.29 -4.03 5.80
CA GLU A 22 -11.67 -3.07 6.87
C GLU A 22 -10.54 -2.81 7.86
N THR A 23 -9.86 -3.86 8.34
CA THR A 23 -8.75 -3.71 9.30
C THR A 23 -7.55 -2.96 8.73
N ILE A 24 -7.26 -3.11 7.43
CA ILE A 24 -6.16 -2.42 6.78
C ILE A 24 -6.56 -0.99 6.47
N TYR A 25 -7.81 -0.76 6.05
CA TYR A 25 -8.35 0.57 5.82
C TYR A 25 -8.32 1.43 7.10
N ASP A 26 -8.69 0.87 8.25
CA ASP A 26 -8.61 1.59 9.53
C ASP A 26 -7.16 1.98 9.87
N GLN A 27 -6.19 1.09 9.59
CA GLN A 27 -4.77 1.40 9.77
C GLN A 27 -4.30 2.51 8.82
N MET A 28 -4.76 2.47 7.56
CA MET A 28 -4.49 3.52 6.58
C MET A 28 -5.02 4.88 7.03
N GLN A 29 -6.20 4.94 7.68
CA GLN A 29 -6.75 6.19 8.23
C GLN A 29 -5.91 6.73 9.39
N VAL A 30 -5.43 5.85 10.27
CA VAL A 30 -4.51 6.23 11.36
C VAL A 30 -3.21 6.80 10.78
N LEU A 31 -2.60 6.10 9.81
CA LEU A 31 -1.39 6.58 9.13
C LEU A 31 -1.62 7.91 8.41
N ALA A 32 -2.75 8.10 7.73
CA ALA A 32 -3.07 9.36 7.08
C ALA A 32 -3.17 10.53 8.07
N THR A 33 -3.69 10.26 9.27
CA THR A 33 -3.76 11.23 10.36
C THR A 33 -2.37 11.54 10.93
N ASP A 34 -1.57 10.52 11.21
CA ASP A 34 -0.21 10.65 11.74
C ASP A 34 0.74 11.35 10.75
N ALA A 35 0.54 11.11 9.45
CA ALA A 35 1.25 11.75 8.36
C ALA A 35 0.83 13.21 8.10
N ASP A 36 -0.10 13.77 8.87
CA ASP A 36 -0.69 15.11 8.66
C ASP A 36 -1.22 15.27 7.21
N HIS A 37 -1.80 14.21 6.65
CA HIS A 37 -2.28 14.15 5.26
C HIS A 37 -1.22 14.52 4.21
N GLN A 38 0.07 14.37 4.52
CA GLN A 38 1.15 14.61 3.57
C GLN A 38 1.43 13.37 2.74
N VAL A 39 1.22 13.45 1.42
CA VAL A 39 1.38 12.35 0.46
C VAL A 39 2.73 11.63 0.61
N SER A 40 3.84 12.37 0.74
CA SER A 40 5.18 11.76 0.84
C SER A 40 5.39 10.98 2.14
N THR A 41 4.83 11.48 3.24
CA THR A 41 4.94 10.85 4.57
C THR A 41 4.06 9.61 4.61
N LEU A 42 2.80 9.73 4.18
CA LEU A 42 1.87 8.63 4.09
C LEU A 42 2.37 7.53 3.14
N ALA A 43 2.90 7.88 1.96
CA ALA A 43 3.46 6.91 1.02
C ALA A 43 4.57 6.07 1.63
N LYS A 44 5.43 6.69 2.44
CA LYS A 44 6.49 6.01 3.16
C LYS A 44 5.91 5.09 4.23
N GLU A 45 4.97 5.58 5.03
CA GLU A 45 4.37 4.81 6.12
C GLU A 45 3.55 3.61 5.61
N ILE A 46 2.80 3.76 4.51
CA ILE A 46 2.10 2.65 3.84
C ILE A 46 3.09 1.60 3.37
N LYS A 47 4.18 2.04 2.72
CA LYS A 47 5.22 1.12 2.25
C LYS A 47 5.86 0.40 3.44
N ASP A 48 6.18 1.11 4.51
CA ASP A 48 6.76 0.52 5.70
C ASP A 48 5.77 -0.46 6.35
N LEU A 49 4.47 -0.15 6.44
CA LEU A 49 3.43 -1.07 6.95
C LEU A 49 3.40 -2.41 6.21
N VAL A 50 3.42 -2.38 4.88
CA VAL A 50 3.28 -3.60 4.05
C VAL A 50 4.61 -4.32 3.83
N THR A 51 5.74 -3.64 4.00
CA THR A 51 7.08 -4.22 3.81
C THR A 51 7.80 -4.54 5.12
N ASP A 52 7.31 -4.07 6.28
CA ASP A 52 7.93 -4.38 7.57
C ASP A 52 7.80 -5.88 7.87
N PHE A 53 8.97 -6.50 7.96
CA PHE A 53 9.21 -7.93 8.09
C PHE A 53 8.75 -8.52 9.44
N LYS A 54 8.13 -7.73 10.32
CA LYS A 54 7.41 -8.22 11.50
C LYS A 54 6.02 -8.79 11.18
N ASN A 55 5.57 -8.69 9.93
CA ASN A 55 4.46 -9.49 9.44
C ASN A 55 4.81 -10.99 9.58
N PRO A 56 4.05 -11.82 10.33
CA PRO A 56 4.31 -13.26 10.43
C PRO A 56 4.25 -13.99 9.07
N LEU A 57 3.83 -13.32 7.99
CA LEU A 57 3.89 -13.79 6.59
C LEU A 57 5.17 -13.37 5.83
N ALA A 58 5.92 -12.40 6.35
CA ALA A 58 7.26 -12.02 5.87
C ALA A 58 8.37 -12.90 6.51
N GLY A 59 7.97 -13.90 7.31
CA GLY A 59 8.85 -14.92 7.86
C GLY A 59 9.31 -15.92 6.78
N HIS A 60 10.61 -15.88 6.48
CA HIS A 60 11.41 -16.90 5.80
C HIS A 60 11.09 -17.15 4.31
N ASN A 61 12.02 -16.75 3.42
CA ASN A 61 12.27 -17.27 2.06
C ASN A 61 11.16 -18.17 1.49
N SER A 62 9.98 -17.60 1.25
CA SER A 62 8.87 -18.30 0.63
C SER A 62 8.61 -17.68 -0.73
N LEU A 63 8.23 -18.51 -1.71
CA LEU A 63 7.89 -18.03 -3.04
C LEU A 63 6.82 -16.93 -2.99
N HIS A 64 5.90 -17.03 -2.03
CA HIS A 64 4.87 -16.02 -1.81
C HIS A 64 5.47 -14.67 -1.39
N ALA A 65 6.36 -14.65 -0.41
CA ALA A 65 7.04 -13.43 0.03
C ALA A 65 7.91 -12.83 -1.07
N GLU A 66 8.61 -13.65 -1.87
CA GLU A 66 9.40 -13.19 -3.00
C GLU A 66 8.53 -12.55 -4.09
N LEU A 67 7.40 -13.17 -4.44
CA LEU A 67 6.47 -12.61 -5.42
C LEU A 67 5.86 -11.29 -4.94
N LEU A 68 5.47 -11.19 -3.66
CA LEU A 68 4.97 -9.94 -3.09
C LEU A 68 6.03 -8.84 -3.13
N GLN A 69 7.28 -9.14 -2.75
CA GLN A 69 8.36 -8.18 -2.84
C GLN A 69 8.65 -7.72 -4.27
N LEU A 70 8.51 -8.61 -5.26
CA LEU A 70 8.63 -8.24 -6.67
C LEU A 70 7.51 -7.29 -7.09
N VAL A 71 6.27 -7.57 -6.70
CA VAL A 71 5.13 -6.67 -6.97
C VAL A 71 5.35 -5.31 -6.30
N PHE A 72 5.76 -5.28 -5.03
CA PHE A 72 6.00 -4.04 -4.27
C PHE A 72 7.10 -3.13 -4.85
N LYS A 73 8.01 -3.68 -5.66
CA LYS A 73 9.01 -2.87 -6.39
C LYS A 73 8.40 -2.06 -7.54
N GLU A 74 7.29 -2.53 -8.09
CA GLU A 74 6.59 -1.89 -9.22
C GLU A 74 5.47 -0.93 -8.77
N VAL A 75 5.19 -0.87 -7.46
CA VAL A 75 4.13 -0.02 -6.89
C VAL A 75 4.58 1.43 -6.76
N ASP A 76 3.75 2.35 -7.27
CA ASP A 76 3.87 3.79 -7.01
C ASP A 76 3.16 4.13 -5.69
N TRP A 77 3.90 4.08 -4.58
CA TRP A 77 3.36 4.34 -3.24
C TRP A 77 2.81 5.76 -3.06
N SER A 78 3.35 6.73 -3.81
CA SER A 78 2.86 8.11 -3.80
C SER A 78 1.50 8.21 -4.48
N GLU A 79 1.27 7.46 -5.55
CA GLU A 79 -0.03 7.37 -6.20
C GLU A 79 -1.09 6.73 -5.30
N ILE A 80 -0.73 5.68 -4.53
CA ILE A 80 -1.61 5.09 -3.52
C ILE A 80 -1.99 6.12 -2.44
N ALA A 81 -1.01 6.82 -1.88
CA ALA A 81 -1.24 7.81 -0.83
C ALA A 81 -2.09 8.98 -1.34
N ASP A 82 -1.81 9.48 -2.53
CA ASP A 82 -2.57 10.57 -3.17
C ASP A 82 -4.01 10.15 -3.47
N SER A 83 -4.25 8.94 -4.00
CA SER A 83 -5.61 8.43 -4.22
C SER A 83 -6.37 8.25 -2.91
N PHE A 84 -5.74 7.66 -1.89
CA PHE A 84 -6.37 7.44 -0.59
C PHE A 84 -6.83 8.74 0.08
N LEU A 85 -5.99 9.79 0.04
CA LEU A 85 -6.32 11.10 0.60
C LEU A 85 -7.39 11.87 -0.19
N LYS A 86 -7.64 11.50 -1.45
CA LYS A 86 -8.70 12.08 -2.29
C LYS A 86 -10.04 11.35 -2.14
N ASP A 87 -10.00 10.07 -1.83
CA ASP A 87 -11.18 9.21 -1.68
C ASP A 87 -11.79 9.28 -0.26
N GLY A 88 -11.00 9.67 0.74
CA GLY A 88 -11.42 9.90 2.14
C GLY A 88 -11.96 11.31 2.40
#